data_AF-A0A815NVK9-F1
#
_entry.id   AF-A0A815NVK9-F1
#
_cell.length_a   1.000
_cell.length_b   1.000
_cell.length_c   1.000
_cell.angle_alpha   90.00
_cell.angle_beta   90.00
_cell.angle_gamma   90.00
#
_symmetry.space_group_name_H-M   'P 1'
#
loop_
_entity.id
_entity.type
_entity.pdbx_description
1 polymer ?
#
loop_
_entity_poly.entity_id
_entity_poly.type
_entity_poly.pdbx_seq_one_letter_code
_entity_poly.pdbx_strand_id
1 'polypeptide(L)'
;MALASIINDRTARYFDLINKPETLKGTDGLPIADSEYKNLPSKGTIIPANWDVSFGDVLNWSKGRPTDAYFVMENRTLLKNPDRTGSGYLTIPFIMTKDTRNSLLKYEYVINGIGKDYVSTVEMRPDDVFIVKNWGQVPNEMQSRNVEFIYDPLEEFLYVNIPYTSKSKEFKLGSTTMKDIETWFFGALEDQASFRIKYDFSGPQYQKYHDLYRLHEENFSLPKTWTAEPGTTIVGQDNVRGEWIFHGDNKHLNEAKKNVQEFYKDLVIIMEDIPQKTVTIV
;
A
#
# COMPACT_ATOMS: atom_id res chain seq x y z
N MET A 1 -14.74 9.85 32.77
CA MET A 1 -15.97 9.71 31.95
C MET A 1 -15.54 9.58 30.50
N ALA A 2 -15.39 8.35 30.01
CA ALA A 2 -15.10 8.10 28.60
C ALA A 2 -16.44 8.10 27.85
N LEU A 3 -16.68 9.13 27.06
CA LEU A 3 -17.73 9.10 26.04
C LEU A 3 -17.33 7.99 25.07
N ALA A 4 -18.00 6.84 25.18
CA ALA A 4 -18.01 5.85 24.12
C ALA A 4 -18.55 6.55 22.86
N SER A 5 -17.64 6.95 21.96
CA SER A 5 -18.06 7.29 20.61
C SER A 5 -18.53 5.98 19.99
N ILE A 6 -19.83 5.78 20.02
CA ILE A 6 -20.49 4.90 19.06
C ILE A 6 -20.37 5.65 17.73
N ILE A 7 -19.17 5.61 17.13
CA ILE A 7 -19.02 5.91 15.72
C ILE A 7 -19.85 4.84 15.06
N ASN A 8 -20.99 5.27 14.52
CA ASN A 8 -21.93 4.46 13.79
C ASN A 8 -21.13 3.64 12.78
N ASP A 9 -21.04 2.32 12.97
CA ASP A 9 -20.26 1.39 12.12
C ASP A 9 -20.99 1.14 10.80
N ARG A 10 -21.59 2.21 10.26
CA ARG A 10 -22.26 2.24 8.97
C ARG A 10 -21.17 2.08 7.92
N THR A 11 -21.39 1.16 6.99
CA THR A 11 -20.54 1.00 5.81
C THR A 11 -20.48 2.31 5.05
N ALA A 12 -19.27 2.72 4.67
CA ALA A 12 -19.02 3.87 3.83
C ALA A 12 -19.67 3.66 2.46
N ARG A 13 -20.35 4.69 1.96
CA ARG A 13 -20.95 4.71 0.63
C ARG A 13 -20.05 5.44 -0.35
N TYR A 14 -20.19 5.08 -1.61
CA TYR A 14 -19.58 5.79 -2.73
C TYR A 14 -20.64 6.51 -3.54
N PHE A 15 -20.38 7.78 -3.83
CA PHE A 15 -21.25 8.65 -4.62
C PHE A 15 -20.50 9.09 -5.89
N ASP A 16 -20.95 8.59 -7.04
CA ASP A 16 -20.52 9.06 -8.36
C ASP A 16 -21.39 10.25 -8.79
N LEU A 17 -20.87 11.46 -8.58
CA LEU A 17 -21.61 12.70 -8.75
C LEU A 17 -21.54 13.26 -10.17
N ILE A 18 -20.73 12.66 -11.05
CA ILE A 18 -20.70 13.05 -12.46
C ILE A 18 -21.82 12.42 -13.23
N ASN A 19 -22.01 11.12 -13.01
CA ASN A 19 -22.94 10.34 -13.82
C ASN A 19 -24.34 10.27 -13.20
N LYS A 20 -24.46 10.57 -11.90
CA LYS A 20 -25.71 10.45 -11.14
C LYS A 20 -25.85 11.57 -10.09
N PRO A 21 -26.04 12.83 -10.50
CA PRO A 21 -26.23 13.95 -9.57
C PRO A 21 -27.43 13.75 -8.62
N GLU A 22 -28.38 12.86 -8.95
CA GLU A 22 -29.50 12.47 -8.12
C GLU A 22 -29.16 11.51 -6.96
N THR A 23 -27.92 11.03 -6.86
CA THR A 23 -27.51 10.05 -5.82
C THR A 23 -27.48 10.63 -4.42
N LEU A 24 -27.32 11.96 -4.28
CA LEU A 24 -27.42 12.64 -3.01
C LEU A 24 -28.84 13.17 -2.81
N LYS A 25 -29.38 12.90 -1.62
CA LYS A 25 -30.71 13.34 -1.20
C LYS A 25 -30.61 14.28 -0.02
N GLY A 26 -31.48 15.28 -0.04
CA GLY A 26 -31.79 16.14 1.08
C GLY A 26 -32.37 15.35 2.26
N THR A 27 -32.47 15.98 3.44
CA THR A 27 -33.18 15.43 4.60
C THR A 27 -34.67 15.21 4.34
N ASP A 28 -35.21 15.89 3.32
CA ASP A 28 -36.57 15.73 2.80
C ASP A 28 -36.70 14.58 1.77
N GLY A 29 -35.61 13.89 1.46
CA GLY A 29 -35.56 12.80 0.49
C GLY A 29 -35.54 13.24 -0.98
N LEU A 30 -35.48 14.55 -1.26
CA LEU A 30 -35.43 15.08 -2.62
C LEU A 30 -33.99 15.16 -3.15
N PRO A 31 -33.77 14.98 -4.47
CA PRO A 31 -32.47 15.21 -5.09
C PRO A 31 -31.97 16.63 -4.84
N ILE A 32 -30.66 16.78 -4.65
CA ILE A 32 -30.04 18.08 -4.40
C ILE A 32 -29.75 18.78 -5.74
N ALA A 33 -29.94 20.10 -5.77
CA ALA A 33 -29.82 20.90 -6.98
C ALA A 33 -28.38 20.95 -7.53
N ASP A 34 -28.23 20.86 -8.85
CA ASP A 34 -26.95 20.86 -9.56
C ASP A 34 -26.00 22.02 -9.21
N SER A 35 -26.56 23.19 -8.89
CA SER A 35 -25.80 24.38 -8.52
C SER A 35 -25.05 24.22 -7.19
N GLU A 36 -25.52 23.35 -6.29
CA GLU A 36 -24.85 23.09 -5.01
C GLU A 36 -23.59 22.22 -5.20
N TYR A 37 -23.57 21.33 -6.19
CA TYR A 37 -22.40 20.50 -6.50
C TYR A 37 -21.25 21.29 -7.12
N LYS A 38 -21.56 22.28 -7.96
CA LYS A 38 -20.56 23.02 -8.77
C LYS A 38 -19.65 23.95 -7.94
N ASN A 39 -19.97 24.19 -6.68
CA ASN A 39 -19.22 25.12 -5.81
C ASN A 39 -18.24 24.42 -4.85
N LEU A 40 -18.07 23.10 -4.91
CA LEU A 40 -17.24 22.35 -3.96
C LEU A 40 -15.96 21.79 -4.61
N PRO A 41 -14.85 22.55 -4.64
CA PRO A 41 -13.55 21.90 -4.61
C PRO A 41 -12.51 22.72 -3.84
N SER A 42 -12.61 22.76 -2.51
CA SER A 42 -11.47 23.23 -1.70
C SER A 42 -11.40 22.57 -0.33
N LYS A 43 -10.18 22.42 0.19
CA LYS A 43 -9.91 21.94 1.55
C LYS A 43 -10.64 22.84 2.55
N GLY A 44 -11.46 22.25 3.42
CA GLY A 44 -12.25 23.00 4.40
C GLY A 44 -13.66 23.38 3.94
N THR A 45 -14.08 22.95 2.75
CA THR A 45 -15.48 23.15 2.34
C THR A 45 -16.41 22.31 3.21
N ILE A 46 -17.47 22.94 3.73
CA ILE A 46 -18.48 22.32 4.61
C ILE A 46 -19.61 21.77 3.74
N ILE A 47 -19.92 20.49 3.92
CA ILE A 47 -21.04 19.84 3.23
C ILE A 47 -22.36 20.34 3.84
N PRO A 48 -23.32 20.81 3.02
CA PRO A 48 -24.61 21.26 3.51
C PRO A 48 -25.28 20.23 4.42
N ALA A 49 -25.92 20.69 5.50
CA ALA A 49 -26.48 19.81 6.54
C ALA A 49 -27.63 18.93 6.03
N ASN A 50 -28.31 19.35 4.96
CA ASN A 50 -29.37 18.58 4.32
C ASN A 50 -28.86 17.36 3.56
N TRP A 51 -27.57 17.24 3.22
CA TRP A 51 -27.07 16.07 2.48
C TRP A 51 -27.07 14.82 3.38
N ASP A 52 -27.71 13.73 2.93
CA ASP A 52 -27.58 12.40 3.56
C ASP A 52 -26.19 11.80 3.28
N VAL A 53 -25.18 12.33 3.97
CA VAL A 53 -23.81 11.81 4.00
C VAL A 53 -23.36 11.63 5.45
N SER A 54 -22.47 10.68 5.65
CA SER A 54 -21.90 10.32 6.96
C SER A 54 -20.39 10.34 6.90
N PHE A 55 -19.74 10.44 8.07
CA PHE A 55 -18.28 10.33 8.17
C PHE A 55 -17.78 9.06 7.46
N GLY A 56 -16.76 9.23 6.63
CA GLY A 56 -16.13 8.16 5.86
C GLY A 56 -16.76 7.90 4.49
N ASP A 57 -17.95 8.45 4.17
CA ASP A 57 -18.50 8.40 2.80
C ASP A 57 -17.52 9.05 1.80
N VAL A 58 -17.51 8.54 0.56
CA VAL A 58 -16.64 9.01 -0.53
C VAL A 58 -17.47 9.66 -1.64
N LEU A 59 -17.16 10.91 -1.94
CA LEU A 59 -17.79 11.71 -2.98
C LEU A 59 -16.82 11.89 -4.14
N ASN A 60 -17.20 11.52 -5.36
CA ASN A 60 -16.32 11.62 -6.53
C ASN A 60 -16.92 12.48 -7.65
N TRP A 61 -16.12 13.43 -8.14
CA TRP A 61 -16.44 14.31 -9.27
C TRP A 61 -15.54 14.11 -10.49
N SER A 62 -14.66 13.09 -10.52
CA SER A 62 -13.81 12.77 -11.69
C SER A 62 -14.27 11.53 -12.48
N LYS A 63 -14.20 11.63 -13.82
CA LYS A 63 -14.59 10.54 -14.72
C LYS A 63 -13.47 9.51 -14.76
N GLY A 64 -13.80 8.25 -14.52
CA GLY A 64 -12.82 7.16 -14.49
C GLY A 64 -12.09 7.13 -13.15
N ARG A 65 -10.80 7.48 -13.14
CA ARG A 65 -9.97 7.44 -11.92
C ARG A 65 -10.48 8.44 -10.86
N PRO A 66 -10.47 8.10 -9.55
CA PRO A 66 -10.93 8.94 -8.45
C PRO A 66 -9.95 10.08 -8.08
N THR A 67 -9.46 10.84 -9.07
CA THR A 67 -8.56 11.99 -8.89
C THR A 67 -9.20 13.14 -8.12
N ASP A 68 -10.53 13.30 -8.27
CA ASP A 68 -11.33 14.30 -7.55
C ASP A 68 -12.33 13.62 -6.60
N ALA A 69 -11.85 12.58 -5.92
CA ALA A 69 -12.54 11.98 -4.80
C ALA A 69 -12.23 12.70 -3.48
N TYR A 70 -13.24 12.79 -2.62
CA TYR A 70 -13.17 13.40 -1.31
C TYR A 70 -13.85 12.51 -0.27
N PHE A 71 -13.26 12.43 0.91
CA PHE A 71 -13.84 11.78 2.07
C PHE A 71 -14.59 12.79 2.94
N VAL A 72 -15.75 12.37 3.45
CA VAL A 72 -16.54 13.14 4.41
C VAL A 72 -15.92 13.00 5.81
N MET A 73 -15.49 14.11 6.41
CA MET A 73 -14.96 14.18 7.77
C MET A 73 -16.08 14.27 8.83
N GLU A 74 -15.77 14.01 10.10
CA GLU A 74 -16.73 14.08 11.22
C GLU A 74 -17.42 15.44 11.34
N ASN A 75 -16.67 16.51 11.09
CA ASN A 75 -17.18 17.88 11.09
C ASN A 75 -17.87 18.29 9.77
N ARG A 76 -18.25 17.30 8.93
CA ARG A 76 -18.81 17.50 7.58
C ARG A 76 -17.93 18.32 6.64
N THR A 77 -16.61 18.39 6.89
CA THR A 77 -15.68 18.94 5.90
C THR A 77 -15.20 17.87 4.93
N LEU A 78 -14.61 18.28 3.82
CA LEU A 78 -14.04 17.37 2.82
C LEU A 78 -12.53 17.23 2.97
N LEU A 79 -12.07 15.98 3.04
CA LEU A 79 -10.66 15.61 2.88
C LEU A 79 -10.44 15.12 1.46
N LYS A 80 -9.59 15.80 0.69
CA LYS A 80 -9.22 15.34 -0.65
C LYS A 80 -8.50 13.98 -0.57
N ASN A 81 -8.80 13.09 -1.51
CA ASN A 81 -8.06 11.84 -1.71
C ASN A 81 -6.55 12.14 -1.72
N PRO A 82 -5.77 11.58 -0.78
CA PRO A 82 -4.35 11.86 -0.71
C PRO A 82 -3.56 11.26 -1.88
N ASP A 83 -4.12 10.26 -2.57
CA ASP A 83 -3.52 9.57 -3.72
C ASP A 83 -2.02 9.30 -3.55
N ARG A 84 -1.68 8.28 -2.75
CA ARG A 84 -0.28 7.92 -2.45
C ARG A 84 0.50 7.48 -3.69
N THR A 85 -0.19 7.17 -4.79
CA THR A 85 0.42 6.72 -6.05
C THR A 85 0.82 7.88 -6.97
N GLY A 86 0.24 9.07 -6.77
CA GLY A 86 0.34 10.18 -7.73
C GLY A 86 -0.29 9.90 -9.10
N SER A 87 -1.05 8.81 -9.24
CA SER A 87 -1.61 8.31 -10.50
C SER A 87 -3.14 8.38 -10.57
N GLY A 88 -3.78 8.97 -9.55
CA GLY A 88 -5.21 9.18 -9.47
C GLY A 88 -6.01 8.06 -8.83
N TYR A 89 -5.35 7.11 -8.15
CA TYR A 89 -6.04 6.01 -7.46
C TYR A 89 -6.58 6.45 -6.10
N LEU A 90 -7.61 5.77 -5.60
CA LEU A 90 -8.15 6.04 -4.27
C LEU A 90 -7.20 5.47 -3.21
N THR A 91 -6.73 6.32 -2.31
CA THR A 91 -6.15 5.88 -1.03
C THR A 91 -7.16 6.16 0.06
N ILE A 92 -7.52 5.16 0.85
CA ILE A 92 -8.32 5.29 2.06
C ILE A 92 -7.36 5.56 3.23
N PRO A 93 -7.29 6.80 3.74
CA PRO A 93 -6.22 7.19 4.67
C PRO A 93 -6.52 6.76 6.11
N PHE A 94 -5.47 6.69 6.93
CA PHE A 94 -5.53 6.22 8.30
C PHE A 94 -6.51 7.03 9.16
N ILE A 95 -6.64 8.33 8.90
CA ILE A 95 -7.60 9.19 9.60
C ILE A 95 -9.05 8.73 9.46
N MET A 96 -9.37 7.97 8.40
CA MET A 96 -10.70 7.40 8.15
C MET A 96 -10.91 6.04 8.81
N THR A 97 -9.82 5.31 9.03
CA THR A 97 -9.82 3.91 9.49
C THR A 97 -9.41 3.77 10.95
N LYS A 98 -8.81 4.80 11.57
CA LYS A 98 -8.29 4.79 12.96
C LYS A 98 -9.30 4.42 14.04
N ASP A 99 -10.58 4.62 13.80
CA ASP A 99 -11.64 4.28 14.76
C ASP A 99 -12.50 3.11 14.29
N THR A 100 -12.09 2.44 13.22
CA THR A 100 -12.84 1.36 12.57
C THR A 100 -12.29 0.02 13.02
N ARG A 101 -13.19 -0.92 13.31
CA ARG A 101 -12.80 -2.26 13.75
C ARG A 101 -12.34 -3.14 12.58
N ASN A 102 -12.95 -2.95 11.41
CA ASN A 102 -12.62 -3.65 10.18
C ASN A 102 -12.71 -2.67 9.01
N SER A 103 -11.56 -2.15 8.58
CA SER A 103 -11.47 -1.11 7.56
C SER A 103 -12.00 -1.58 6.21
N LEU A 104 -11.67 -2.82 5.80
CA LEU A 104 -12.14 -3.36 4.52
C LEU A 104 -13.65 -3.57 4.50
N LEU A 105 -14.23 -4.07 5.61
CA LEU A 105 -15.67 -4.21 5.71
C LEU A 105 -16.37 -2.86 5.67
N LYS A 106 -15.84 -1.85 6.39
CA LYS A 106 -16.39 -0.49 6.35
C LYS A 106 -16.37 0.09 4.94
N TYR A 107 -15.34 -0.17 4.16
CA TYR A 107 -15.15 0.42 2.83
C TYR A 107 -15.53 -0.50 1.67
N GLU A 108 -16.16 -1.65 1.93
CA GLU A 108 -16.49 -2.66 0.91
C GLU A 108 -17.32 -2.09 -0.25
N TYR A 109 -18.36 -1.29 0.03
CA TYR A 109 -19.16 -0.68 -1.03
C TYR A 109 -18.40 0.38 -1.83
N VAL A 110 -17.42 1.05 -1.23
CA VAL A 110 -16.56 1.98 -1.96
C VAL A 110 -15.64 1.21 -2.89
N ILE A 111 -14.94 0.21 -2.35
CA ILE A 111 -14.00 -0.63 -3.10
C ILE A 111 -14.70 -1.32 -4.28
N ASN A 112 -15.84 -1.94 -4.03
CA ASN A 112 -16.62 -2.62 -5.07
C ASN A 112 -17.35 -1.64 -5.99
N GLY A 113 -17.76 -0.48 -5.49
CA GLY A 113 -18.52 0.52 -6.23
C GLY A 113 -17.68 1.27 -7.26
N ILE A 114 -16.42 1.56 -6.94
CA ILE A 114 -15.48 2.16 -7.90
C ILE A 114 -14.79 1.13 -8.77
N GLY A 115 -14.64 -0.10 -8.27
CA GLY A 115 -13.81 -1.15 -8.85
C GLY A 115 -12.50 -1.28 -8.06
N LYS A 116 -12.13 -2.51 -7.68
CA LYS A 116 -10.90 -2.77 -6.92
C LYS A 116 -9.65 -2.21 -7.60
N ASP A 117 -9.64 -2.21 -8.93
CA ASP A 117 -8.61 -1.66 -9.80
C ASP A 117 -8.43 -0.15 -9.67
N TYR A 118 -9.38 0.57 -9.05
CA TYR A 118 -9.30 2.00 -8.79
C TYR A 118 -8.96 2.35 -7.34
N VAL A 119 -8.83 1.36 -6.45
CA VAL A 119 -8.35 1.53 -5.07
C VAL A 119 -6.91 1.07 -4.99
N SER A 120 -6.00 2.00 -4.74
CA SER A 120 -4.59 1.63 -4.54
C SER A 120 -4.36 1.06 -3.15
N THR A 121 -4.87 1.72 -2.10
CA THR A 121 -4.43 1.43 -0.74
C THR A 121 -5.47 1.74 0.31
N VAL A 122 -5.48 0.93 1.37
CA VAL A 122 -6.24 1.13 2.61
C VAL A 122 -5.24 1.15 3.77
N GLU A 123 -5.02 2.32 4.36
CA GLU A 123 -4.19 2.47 5.55
C GLU A 123 -4.97 1.97 6.78
N MET A 124 -4.38 1.11 7.61
CA MET A 124 -5.08 0.36 8.66
C MET A 124 -4.35 0.38 9.99
N ARG A 125 -5.09 0.09 11.06
CA ARG A 125 -4.55 -0.07 12.41
C ARG A 125 -3.90 -1.45 12.57
N PRO A 126 -2.88 -1.59 13.41
CA PRO A 126 -2.30 -2.90 13.73
C PRO A 126 -3.31 -3.93 14.27
N ASP A 127 -4.36 -3.50 14.96
CA ASP A 127 -5.38 -4.35 15.57
C ASP A 127 -6.66 -4.47 14.70
N ASP A 128 -6.62 -4.01 13.45
CA ASP A 128 -7.75 -4.17 12.52
C ASP A 128 -8.09 -5.66 12.37
N VAL A 129 -9.39 -5.99 12.44
CA VAL A 129 -9.89 -7.37 12.35
C VAL A 129 -9.44 -8.05 11.06
N PHE A 130 -9.31 -7.33 9.94
CA PHE A 130 -8.80 -7.89 8.70
C PHE A 130 -7.34 -8.36 8.84
N ILE A 131 -6.48 -7.55 9.45
CA ILE A 131 -5.07 -7.92 9.69
C ILE A 131 -5.00 -9.13 10.63
N VAL A 132 -5.70 -9.04 11.77
CA VAL A 132 -5.68 -10.10 12.79
C VAL A 132 -6.19 -11.42 12.25
N LYS A 133 -7.23 -11.40 11.41
CA LYS A 133 -7.79 -12.61 10.80
C LYS A 133 -6.83 -13.29 9.82
N ASN A 134 -6.09 -12.52 9.02
CA ASN A 134 -5.33 -13.05 7.90
C ASN A 134 -3.85 -13.32 8.22
N TRP A 135 -3.23 -12.54 9.12
CA TRP A 135 -1.83 -12.73 9.51
C TRP A 135 -1.67 -13.14 10.98
N GLY A 136 -2.59 -12.73 11.85
CA GLY A 136 -2.54 -12.95 13.30
C GLY A 136 -2.35 -11.66 14.09
N GLN A 137 -2.27 -11.77 15.41
CA GLN A 137 -2.13 -10.62 16.31
C GLN A 137 -0.77 -9.92 16.08
N VAL A 138 -0.79 -8.60 15.79
CA VAL A 138 0.44 -7.82 15.70
C VAL A 138 1.12 -7.73 17.07
N PRO A 139 2.42 -8.06 17.20
CA PRO A 139 3.16 -7.93 18.45
C PRO A 139 3.12 -6.51 19.04
N ASN A 140 2.97 -6.41 20.37
CA ASN A 140 2.90 -5.12 21.07
C ASN A 140 4.12 -4.22 20.81
N GLU A 141 5.30 -4.82 20.65
CA GLU A 141 6.52 -4.05 20.35
C GLU A 141 6.43 -3.35 18.98
N MET A 142 5.93 -4.04 17.94
CA MET A 142 5.70 -3.43 16.64
C MET A 142 4.69 -2.28 16.73
N GLN A 143 3.59 -2.48 17.47
CA GLN A 143 2.57 -1.44 17.69
C GLN A 143 3.16 -0.20 18.41
N SER A 144 3.99 -0.41 19.43
CA SER A 144 4.63 0.67 20.19
C SER A 144 5.60 1.53 19.37
N ARG A 145 6.05 1.00 18.23
CA ARG A 145 6.94 1.68 17.27
C ARG A 145 6.16 2.36 16.14
N ASN A 146 4.83 2.46 16.23
CA ASN A 146 3.98 3.09 15.22
C ASN A 146 4.19 2.52 13.81
N VAL A 147 4.35 1.19 13.69
CA VAL A 147 4.40 0.54 12.38
C VAL A 147 3.11 0.86 11.60
N GLU A 148 3.24 1.19 10.33
CA GLU A 148 2.10 1.48 9.46
C GLU A 148 1.76 0.26 8.63
N PHE A 149 0.48 -0.10 8.59
CA PHE A 149 -0.04 -1.17 7.77
C PHE A 149 -0.89 -0.58 6.65
N ILE A 150 -0.55 -0.89 5.40
CA ILE A 150 -1.26 -0.40 4.22
C ILE A 150 -1.58 -1.58 3.33
N TYR A 151 -2.84 -1.81 3.01
CA TYR A 151 -3.25 -2.93 2.18
C TYR A 151 -3.69 -2.49 0.80
N ASP A 152 -3.16 -3.15 -0.21
CA ASP A 152 -3.59 -3.04 -1.60
C ASP A 152 -4.64 -4.12 -1.89
N PRO A 153 -5.92 -3.74 -2.12
CA PRO A 153 -6.99 -4.69 -2.38
C PRO A 153 -7.00 -5.28 -3.80
N LEU A 154 -6.22 -4.72 -4.74
CA LEU A 154 -6.07 -5.22 -6.10
C LEU A 154 -5.05 -6.35 -6.14
N GLU A 155 -3.85 -6.09 -5.62
CA GLU A 155 -2.74 -7.05 -5.62
C GLU A 155 -2.73 -7.99 -4.39
N GLU A 156 -3.61 -7.71 -3.42
CA GLU A 156 -3.74 -8.44 -2.15
C GLU A 156 -2.43 -8.47 -1.34
N PHE A 157 -1.68 -7.37 -1.39
CA PHE A 157 -0.45 -7.15 -0.61
C PHE A 157 -0.71 -6.30 0.63
N LEU A 158 -0.09 -6.69 1.75
CA LEU A 158 0.07 -5.87 2.93
C LEU A 158 1.46 -5.24 2.92
N TYR A 159 1.52 -3.92 2.71
CA TYR A 159 2.71 -3.13 2.93
C TYR A 159 2.86 -2.82 4.41
N VAL A 160 4.06 -3.08 4.95
CA VAL A 160 4.44 -2.78 6.32
C VAL A 160 5.55 -1.74 6.28
N ASN A 161 5.28 -0.52 6.76
CA ASN A 161 6.23 0.58 6.75
C ASN A 161 6.69 0.92 8.16
N ILE A 162 7.97 1.28 8.28
CA ILE A 162 8.57 1.77 9.52
C ILE A 162 8.78 3.28 9.35
N PRO A 163 7.88 4.15 9.85
CA PRO A 163 7.75 5.55 9.39
C PRO A 163 8.95 6.45 9.74
N TYR A 164 9.75 6.07 10.74
CA TYR A 164 10.98 6.79 11.11
C TYR A 164 12.22 6.28 10.36
N THR A 165 12.03 5.39 9.38
CA THR A 165 13.04 4.89 8.45
C THR A 165 12.50 4.96 7.02
N SER A 166 13.34 4.69 6.03
CA SER A 166 12.87 4.52 4.64
C SER A 166 12.43 3.10 4.31
N LYS A 167 12.23 2.23 5.31
CA LYS A 167 12.02 0.79 5.10
C LYS A 167 10.55 0.44 4.97
N SER A 168 10.27 -0.34 3.94
CA SER A 168 8.97 -0.92 3.63
C SER A 168 9.16 -2.33 3.08
N LYS A 169 8.18 -3.20 3.30
CA LYS A 169 8.10 -4.49 2.62
C LYS A 169 6.65 -4.88 2.41
N GLU A 170 6.39 -5.49 1.27
CA GLU A 170 5.10 -6.08 0.95
C GLU A 170 5.03 -7.55 1.36
N PHE A 171 3.85 -7.96 1.82
CA PHE A 171 3.55 -9.31 2.27
C PHE A 171 2.25 -9.78 1.64
N LYS A 172 2.34 -10.83 0.83
CA LYS A 172 1.20 -11.39 0.10
C LYS A 172 0.23 -12.12 1.02
N LEU A 173 -1.05 -11.82 0.82
CA LEU A 173 -2.15 -12.46 1.53
C LEU A 173 -2.13 -13.98 1.28
N GLY A 174 -2.27 -14.75 2.36
CA GLY A 174 -2.35 -16.22 2.30
C GLY A 174 -1.02 -16.96 2.14
N SER A 175 0.09 -16.29 1.80
CA SER A 175 1.42 -16.92 1.71
C SER A 175 2.38 -16.50 2.82
N THR A 176 2.05 -15.47 3.58
CA THR A 176 2.88 -14.93 4.67
C THR A 176 2.15 -14.99 6.01
N THR A 177 2.90 -15.14 7.10
CA THR A 177 2.36 -15.14 8.48
C THR A 177 2.81 -13.90 9.25
N MET A 178 2.13 -13.52 10.33
CA MET A 178 2.59 -12.43 11.20
C MET A 178 4.01 -12.67 11.74
N LYS A 179 4.42 -13.93 11.95
CA LYS A 179 5.77 -14.27 12.37
C LYS A 179 6.82 -13.91 11.31
N ASP A 180 6.48 -14.03 10.03
CA ASP A 180 7.37 -13.64 8.92
C ASP A 180 7.53 -12.13 8.86
N ILE A 181 6.41 -11.42 9.03
CA ILE A 181 6.38 -9.95 9.12
C ILE A 181 7.22 -9.47 10.30
N GLU A 182 7.03 -10.06 11.48
CA GLU A 182 7.78 -9.77 12.70
C GLU A 182 9.29 -10.01 12.51
N THR A 183 9.65 -11.15 11.91
CA THR A 183 11.05 -11.49 11.61
C THR A 183 11.69 -10.42 10.72
N TRP A 184 11.00 -10.03 9.64
CA TRP A 184 11.48 -8.96 8.78
C TRP A 184 11.58 -7.63 9.52
N PHE A 185 10.55 -7.23 10.26
CA PHE A 185 10.50 -5.96 10.98
C PHE A 185 11.68 -5.80 11.92
N PHE A 186 11.97 -6.82 12.74
CA PHE A 186 13.10 -6.76 13.65
C PHE A 186 14.45 -6.82 12.94
N GLY A 187 14.58 -7.63 11.89
CA GLY A 187 15.78 -7.63 11.05
C GLY A 187 16.03 -6.27 10.37
N ALA A 188 14.96 -5.58 9.99
CA ALA A 188 15.00 -4.23 9.45
C ALA A 188 15.37 -3.16 10.50
N LEU A 189 15.49 -3.50 11.79
CA LEU A 189 16.00 -2.60 12.82
C LEU A 189 17.45 -2.89 13.22
N GLU A 190 18.04 -3.98 12.72
CA GLU A 190 19.44 -4.33 12.98
C GLU A 190 20.43 -3.57 12.08
N ASP A 191 21.73 -3.76 12.30
CA ASP A 191 22.78 -3.32 11.39
C ASP A 191 22.57 -3.91 10.00
N GLN A 192 22.54 -3.05 8.99
CA GLN A 192 22.19 -3.44 7.64
C GLN A 192 23.41 -3.64 6.76
N ALA A 193 23.25 -4.53 5.80
CA ALA A 193 24.13 -4.67 4.65
C ALA A 193 23.32 -4.53 3.36
N SER A 194 24.01 -4.19 2.28
CA SER A 194 23.39 -4.10 0.96
C SER A 194 24.38 -4.49 -0.12
N PHE A 195 23.88 -5.13 -1.16
CA PHE A 195 24.64 -5.43 -2.38
C PHE A 195 23.71 -5.29 -3.58
N ARG A 196 24.28 -5.19 -4.78
CA ARG A 196 23.51 -5.19 -6.02
C ARG A 196 24.02 -6.23 -7.00
N ILE A 197 23.11 -6.71 -7.82
CA ILE A 197 23.40 -7.47 -9.02
C ILE A 197 23.16 -6.57 -10.22
N LYS A 198 24.14 -6.45 -11.11
CA LYS A 198 23.96 -5.91 -12.46
C LYS A 198 24.00 -7.04 -13.47
N TYR A 199 23.12 -6.96 -14.45
CA TYR A 199 23.02 -7.95 -15.51
C TYR A 199 22.82 -7.28 -16.87
N ASP A 200 23.34 -7.94 -17.90
CA ASP A 200 23.21 -7.54 -19.30
C ASP A 200 23.13 -8.83 -20.13
N PHE A 201 21.90 -9.28 -20.37
CA PHE A 201 21.62 -10.53 -21.03
C PHE A 201 21.15 -10.28 -22.45
N SER A 202 21.75 -10.97 -23.41
CA SER A 202 21.35 -10.96 -24.81
C SER A 202 21.35 -12.38 -25.37
N GLY A 203 20.55 -12.60 -26.42
CA GLY A 203 20.49 -13.89 -27.13
C GLY A 203 20.18 -15.07 -26.20
N PRO A 204 21.03 -16.12 -26.15
CA PRO A 204 20.77 -17.28 -25.31
C PRO A 204 20.65 -16.99 -23.80
N GLN A 205 21.37 -15.99 -23.28
CA GLN A 205 21.26 -15.61 -21.86
C GLN A 205 19.92 -14.93 -21.57
N TYR A 206 19.41 -14.13 -22.50
CA TYR A 206 18.09 -13.50 -22.37
C TYR A 206 16.99 -14.55 -22.30
N GLN A 207 17.04 -15.58 -23.16
CA GLN A 207 16.05 -16.67 -23.12
C GLN A 207 16.10 -17.45 -21.81
N LYS A 208 17.30 -17.81 -21.33
CA LYS A 208 17.46 -18.45 -20.01
C LYS A 208 16.89 -17.59 -18.88
N TYR A 209 17.20 -16.30 -18.87
CA TYR A 209 16.67 -15.37 -17.89
C TYR A 209 15.14 -15.29 -17.94
N HIS A 210 14.57 -15.17 -19.14
CA HIS A 210 13.13 -15.07 -19.35
C HIS A 210 12.41 -16.35 -18.88
N ASP A 211 12.96 -17.53 -19.18
CA ASP A 211 12.42 -18.81 -18.70
C ASP A 211 12.50 -18.93 -17.18
N LEU A 212 13.60 -18.49 -16.56
CA LEU A 212 13.77 -18.46 -15.12
C LEU A 212 12.76 -17.51 -14.44
N TYR A 213 12.64 -16.27 -14.92
CA TYR A 213 11.73 -15.27 -14.35
C TYR A 213 10.27 -15.69 -14.44
N ARG A 214 9.84 -16.23 -15.58
CA ARG A 214 8.46 -16.70 -15.77
C ARG A 214 8.07 -17.81 -14.77
N LEU A 215 9.04 -18.58 -14.27
CA LEU A 215 8.80 -19.66 -13.31
C LEU A 215 8.89 -19.20 -11.85
N HIS A 216 9.53 -18.05 -11.58
CA HIS A 216 10.07 -17.73 -10.26
C HIS A 216 10.03 -16.23 -9.94
N GLU A 217 8.94 -15.52 -10.27
CA GLU A 217 8.77 -14.08 -9.97
C GLU A 217 9.09 -13.69 -8.51
N GLU A 218 9.14 -14.63 -7.56
CA GLU A 218 9.36 -14.38 -6.12
C GLU A 218 10.60 -15.08 -5.49
N ASN A 219 11.47 -15.80 -6.21
CA ASN A 219 12.32 -16.85 -5.58
C ASN A 219 13.85 -16.65 -5.56
N PHE A 220 14.36 -15.50 -5.12
CA PHE A 220 15.77 -15.44 -4.68
C PHE A 220 16.06 -16.31 -3.44
N SER A 221 15.03 -16.93 -2.83
CA SER A 221 15.12 -17.70 -1.58
C SER A 221 15.89 -16.94 -0.49
N LEU A 222 15.65 -15.63 -0.40
CA LEU A 222 16.38 -14.77 0.53
C LEU A 222 16.06 -15.12 1.99
N PRO A 223 16.99 -14.86 2.92
CA PRO A 223 16.65 -14.83 4.33
C PRO A 223 15.46 -13.88 4.57
N LYS A 224 14.59 -14.19 5.55
CA LYS A 224 13.31 -13.46 5.74
C LYS A 224 13.47 -11.96 6.01
N THR A 225 14.59 -11.58 6.59
CA THR A 225 15.03 -10.22 6.91
C THR A 225 15.55 -9.44 5.71
N TRP A 226 15.78 -10.11 4.58
CA TRP A 226 16.26 -9.52 3.35
C TRP A 226 15.11 -9.20 2.40
N THR A 227 15.32 -8.18 1.59
CA THR A 227 14.40 -7.73 0.54
C THR A 227 15.20 -7.52 -0.74
N ALA A 228 14.53 -7.72 -1.89
CA ALA A 228 15.05 -7.39 -3.21
C ALA A 228 14.19 -6.29 -3.82
N GLU A 229 14.82 -5.26 -4.37
CA GLU A 229 14.16 -4.16 -5.05
C GLU A 229 14.69 -4.04 -6.49
N PRO A 230 13.81 -3.84 -7.48
CA PRO A 230 14.25 -3.60 -8.83
C PRO A 230 14.93 -2.24 -8.90
N GLY A 231 16.12 -2.20 -9.51
CA GLY A 231 16.75 -0.94 -9.89
C GLY A 231 16.34 -0.53 -11.30
N THR A 232 17.26 0.13 -12.01
CA THR A 232 17.00 0.52 -13.41
C THR A 232 16.93 -0.74 -14.29
N THR A 233 15.88 -0.87 -15.10
CA THR A 233 15.75 -1.96 -16.09
C THR A 233 15.43 -1.40 -17.48
N ILE A 234 16.11 -1.94 -18.49
CA ILE A 234 15.89 -1.67 -19.91
C ILE A 234 15.61 -3.01 -20.58
N VAL A 235 14.44 -3.13 -21.20
CA VAL A 235 13.99 -4.34 -21.91
C VAL A 235 13.94 -4.05 -23.40
N GLY A 236 14.67 -4.85 -24.18
CA GLY A 236 14.60 -4.89 -25.63
C GLY A 236 13.86 -6.14 -26.12
N GLN A 237 13.77 -6.30 -27.44
CA GLN A 237 13.11 -7.48 -28.03
C GLN A 237 13.86 -8.79 -27.75
N ASP A 238 15.18 -8.74 -27.67
CA ASP A 238 16.09 -9.89 -27.53
C ASP A 238 17.19 -9.69 -26.47
N ASN A 239 17.03 -8.66 -25.64
CA ASN A 239 17.98 -8.30 -24.60
C ASN A 239 17.27 -7.71 -23.38
N VAL A 240 17.92 -7.84 -22.24
CA VAL A 240 17.55 -7.13 -21.02
C VAL A 240 18.80 -6.72 -20.28
N ARG A 241 18.80 -5.46 -19.83
CA ARG A 241 19.84 -4.94 -18.95
C ARG A 241 19.18 -4.36 -17.73
N GLY A 242 19.71 -4.65 -16.56
CA GLY A 242 19.21 -4.02 -15.36
C GLY A 242 20.03 -4.29 -14.13
N GLU A 243 19.45 -3.94 -13.00
CA GLU A 243 20.01 -4.25 -11.70
C GLU A 243 18.94 -4.59 -10.67
N TRP A 244 19.32 -5.41 -9.70
CA TRP A 244 18.57 -5.67 -8.48
C TRP A 244 19.39 -5.20 -7.28
N ILE A 245 18.73 -4.53 -6.35
CA ILE A 245 19.33 -4.07 -5.10
C ILE A 245 18.80 -4.95 -3.98
N PHE A 246 19.70 -5.53 -3.20
CA PHE A 246 19.39 -6.40 -2.08
C PHE A 246 19.84 -5.73 -0.80
N HIS A 247 18.98 -5.74 0.21
CA HIS A 247 19.28 -5.19 1.52
C HIS A 247 18.64 -6.03 2.64
N GLY A 248 19.29 -6.07 3.80
CA GLY A 248 18.82 -6.81 4.96
C GLY A 248 19.83 -6.74 6.10
N ASP A 249 19.65 -7.57 7.12
CA ASP A 249 20.58 -7.61 8.25
C ASP A 249 21.96 -8.16 7.85
N ASN A 250 23.00 -7.63 8.49
CA ASN A 250 24.38 -8.00 8.17
C ASN A 250 24.73 -9.45 8.56
N LYS A 251 24.01 -10.09 9.50
CA LYS A 251 24.31 -11.45 9.96
C LYS A 251 24.09 -12.47 8.83
N HIS A 252 23.09 -12.24 7.97
CA HIS A 252 22.74 -13.14 6.87
C HIS A 252 23.29 -12.71 5.49
N LEU A 253 24.23 -11.75 5.43
CA LEU A 253 24.80 -11.24 4.17
C LEU A 253 25.35 -12.34 3.26
N ASN A 254 26.17 -13.25 3.80
CA ASN A 254 26.80 -14.31 3.01
C ASN A 254 25.78 -15.34 2.51
N GLU A 255 24.75 -15.62 3.30
CA GLU A 255 23.64 -16.49 2.89
C GLU A 255 22.83 -15.86 1.77
N ALA A 256 22.45 -14.58 1.91
CA ALA A 256 21.74 -13.84 0.87
C ALA A 256 22.53 -13.81 -0.45
N LYS A 257 23.83 -13.50 -0.41
CA LYS A 257 24.71 -13.54 -1.59
C LYS A 257 24.74 -14.91 -2.25
N LYS A 258 24.88 -15.97 -1.44
CA LYS A 258 24.91 -17.35 -1.95
C LYS A 258 23.59 -17.72 -2.65
N ASN A 259 22.45 -17.37 -2.06
CA ASN A 259 21.14 -17.70 -2.62
C ASN A 259 20.90 -16.95 -3.95
N VAL A 260 21.32 -15.68 -4.04
CA VAL A 260 21.30 -14.92 -5.29
C VAL A 260 22.26 -15.49 -6.34
N GLN A 261 23.46 -15.91 -5.95
CA GLN A 261 24.41 -16.58 -6.87
C GLN A 261 23.86 -17.89 -7.41
N GLU A 262 23.22 -18.71 -6.58
CA GLU A 262 22.61 -19.97 -7.00
C GLU A 262 21.45 -19.72 -7.98
N PHE A 263 20.63 -18.68 -7.74
CA PHE A 263 19.57 -18.28 -8.66
C PHE A 263 20.12 -17.92 -10.05
N TYR A 264 21.27 -17.24 -10.11
CA TYR A 264 21.92 -16.81 -11.37
C TYR A 264 23.03 -17.76 -11.86
N LYS A 265 23.14 -19.00 -11.38
CA LYS A 265 24.31 -19.86 -11.63
C LYS A 265 24.66 -20.11 -13.10
N ASP A 266 23.67 -20.02 -13.99
CA ASP A 266 23.81 -20.24 -15.44
C ASP A 266 23.84 -18.94 -16.26
N LEU A 267 23.97 -17.80 -15.59
CA LEU A 267 23.92 -16.45 -16.13
C LEU A 267 25.14 -15.63 -15.69
N VAL A 268 25.60 -14.71 -16.55
CA VAL A 268 26.73 -13.84 -16.25
C VAL A 268 26.24 -12.57 -15.56
N ILE A 269 26.53 -12.45 -14.27
CA ILE A 269 26.16 -11.30 -13.44
C ILE A 269 27.37 -10.63 -12.80
N ILE A 270 27.23 -9.35 -12.45
CA ILE A 270 28.19 -8.61 -11.63
C ILE A 270 27.55 -8.35 -10.26
N MET A 271 28.15 -8.87 -9.20
CA MET A 271 27.73 -8.61 -7.81
C MET A 271 28.65 -7.58 -7.17
N GLU A 272 28.09 -6.50 -6.64
CA GLU A 272 28.83 -5.41 -5.99
C GLU A 272 28.28 -5.13 -4.60
N ASP A 273 29.15 -4.98 -3.61
CA ASP A 273 28.76 -4.45 -2.29
C ASP A 273 28.42 -2.96 -2.40
N ILE A 274 27.37 -2.54 -1.70
CA ILE A 274 26.98 -1.14 -1.61
C ILE A 274 27.47 -0.62 -0.25
N PRO A 275 28.44 0.31 -0.22
CA PRO A 275 28.90 0.90 1.03
C PRO A 275 27.74 1.57 1.76
N GLN A 276 27.51 1.18 3.01
CA GLN A 276 26.58 1.89 3.89
C GLN A 276 27.15 3.28 4.17
N LYS A 277 26.46 4.35 3.77
CA LYS A 277 26.83 5.70 4.20
C LYS A 277 26.51 5.80 5.70
N THR A 278 27.54 5.93 6.53
CA THR A 278 27.35 6.31 7.93
C THR A 278 26.81 7.74 7.96
N VAL A 279 25.50 7.89 8.10
CA VAL A 279 24.90 9.21 8.35
C VAL A 279 25.01 9.46 9.85
N THR A 280 26.05 10.20 10.25
CA THR A 280 26.10 10.75 11.61
C THR A 280 25.02 11.81 11.71
N ILE A 281 23.93 11.50 12.42
CA ILE A 281 22.95 12.50 12.81
C ILE A 281 23.60 13.32 13.95
N VAL A 282 23.91 14.58 13.66
CA VAL A 282 24.42 15.57 14.63
C VAL A 282 23.24 16.28 15.29
#